data_AF-A0A662MEL9-F1
#
_entry.id   AF-A0A662MEL9-F1
#
_cell.length_a   1.000
_cell.length_b   1.000
_cell.length_c   1.000
_cell.angle_alpha   90.00
_cell.angle_beta   90.00
_cell.angle_gamma   90.00
#
_symmetry.space_group_name_H-M   'P 1'
#
loop_
_entity.id
_entity.type
_entity.pdbx_description
1 polymer ?
#
loop_
_entity_poly.entity_id
_entity_poly.type
_entity_poly.pdbx_seq_one_letter_code
_entity_poly.pdbx_strand_id
1 'polypeptide(L)'
;MNRDLTGGEVPSQGSSCGPKWSLLCHHDPQRSFGFRGRLLPLCSRCMGFWGALPLFFAVGLFLPHLPGVEPLKLAALYILSLIPLGVDGFTQYMGWRESTNTIRFLTGLIAGSVGGIILGYLVKNIISVVL
;
A
#
# COMPACT_ATOMS: atom_id res chain seq x y z
N MET A 1 -4.97 -11.00 20.32
CA MET A 1 -6.17 -10.15 20.49
C MET A 1 -5.98 -8.90 19.67
N ASN A 2 -6.78 -8.66 18.63
CA ASN A 2 -6.61 -7.49 17.76
C ASN A 2 -7.24 -6.29 18.44
N ARG A 3 -6.40 -5.41 18.97
CA ARG A 3 -6.83 -4.08 19.40
C ARG A 3 -6.98 -3.18 18.18
N ASP A 4 -7.97 -2.29 18.20
CA ASP A 4 -8.12 -1.24 17.20
C ASP A 4 -7.02 -0.16 17.37
N LEU A 5 -6.97 0.76 16.40
CA LEU A 5 -6.02 1.88 16.42
C LEU A 5 -6.17 2.80 17.64
N THR A 6 -7.26 2.67 18.41
CA THR A 6 -7.53 3.42 19.64
C THR A 6 -7.30 2.59 20.91
N GLY A 7 -6.81 1.36 20.77
CA GLY A 7 -6.55 0.44 21.89
C GLY A 7 -7.78 -0.35 22.37
N GLY A 8 -8.95 -0.15 21.76
CA GLY A 8 -10.20 -0.88 22.03
C GLY A 8 -10.18 -2.28 21.42
N GLU A 9 -10.99 -3.19 21.96
CA GLU A 9 -11.10 -4.55 21.43
C GLU A 9 -11.97 -4.57 20.17
N VAL A 10 -11.52 -5.27 19.13
CA VAL A 10 -12.33 -5.52 17.93
C VAL A 10 -12.86 -6.95 17.98
N PRO A 11 -14.19 -7.15 17.96
CA PRO A 11 -14.77 -8.48 17.86
C PRO A 11 -14.25 -9.19 16.60
N SER A 12 -13.85 -10.45 16.73
CA SER A 12 -13.46 -11.27 15.58
C SER A 12 -14.68 -11.51 14.71
N GLN A 13 -14.90 -10.66 13.70
CA GLN A 13 -15.92 -10.89 12.71
C GLN A 13 -15.46 -12.06 11.82
N GLY A 14 -16.21 -13.15 11.81
CA GLY A 14 -15.87 -14.36 11.06
C GLY A 14 -15.63 -14.04 9.58
N SER A 15 -14.46 -14.42 9.08
CA SER A 15 -14.13 -14.31 7.66
C SER A 15 -14.95 -15.36 6.88
N SER A 16 -15.99 -14.95 6.16
CA SER A 16 -16.81 -15.83 5.32
C SER A 16 -16.10 -16.30 4.03
N CYS A 17 -14.83 -15.96 3.84
CA CYS A 17 -14.08 -16.25 2.62
C CYS A 17 -13.30 -17.57 2.72
N GLY A 18 -13.50 -18.45 1.74
CA GLY A 18 -12.83 -19.75 1.65
C GLY A 18 -11.30 -19.67 1.51
N PRO A 19 -10.60 -20.81 1.67
CA PRO A 19 -9.14 -20.89 1.87
C PRO A 19 -8.28 -20.35 0.73
N LYS A 20 -8.83 -20.19 -0.50
CA LYS A 20 -8.12 -19.58 -1.63
C LYS A 20 -8.02 -18.06 -1.54
N TRP A 21 -8.98 -17.41 -0.88
CA TRP A 21 -9.11 -15.94 -0.82
C TRP A 21 -8.47 -15.32 0.44
N SER A 22 -8.01 -16.16 1.38
CA SER A 22 -7.22 -15.73 2.56
C SER A 22 -5.84 -15.17 2.18
N LEU A 23 -5.31 -15.55 1.02
CA LEU A 23 -4.00 -15.12 0.52
C LEU A 23 -3.98 -13.63 0.11
N LEU A 24 -5.09 -13.11 -0.39
CA LEU A 24 -5.21 -11.73 -0.90
C LEU A 24 -5.99 -10.81 0.04
N CYS A 25 -6.21 -11.25 1.28
CA CYS A 25 -6.94 -10.53 2.33
C CYS A 25 -8.37 -10.15 1.93
N HIS A 26 -9.34 -11.01 2.24
CA HIS A 26 -10.70 -10.53 2.44
C HIS A 26 -11.21 -10.96 3.82
N HIS A 27 -11.27 -9.95 4.70
CA HIS A 27 -11.80 -10.00 6.07
C HIS A 27 -11.02 -10.83 7.09
N ASP A 28 -9.70 -10.98 6.95
CA ASP A 28 -8.85 -11.59 7.97
C ASP A 28 -8.57 -10.58 9.10
N PRO A 29 -9.08 -10.81 10.33
CA PRO A 29 -8.83 -9.92 11.45
C PRO A 29 -7.34 -9.73 11.72
N GLN A 30 -6.52 -10.76 11.53
CA GLN A 30 -5.08 -10.76 11.84
C GLN A 30 -4.26 -9.89 10.89
N ARG A 31 -4.85 -9.46 9.76
CA ARG A 31 -4.16 -8.70 8.70
C ARG A 31 -4.75 -7.32 8.44
N SER A 32 -5.90 -7.02 9.03
CA SER A 32 -6.61 -5.75 8.90
C SER A 32 -6.53 -4.93 10.18
N PHE A 33 -6.57 -3.61 10.04
CA PHE A 33 -6.68 -2.72 11.19
C PHE A 33 -8.11 -2.67 11.71
N GLY A 34 -8.24 -2.48 13.01
CA GLY A 34 -9.50 -2.13 13.66
C GLY A 34 -9.65 -0.62 13.79
N PHE A 35 -10.86 -0.10 13.60
CA PHE A 35 -11.20 1.28 13.91
C PHE A 35 -12.61 1.39 14.50
N ARG A 36 -12.73 2.01 15.69
CA ARG A 36 -14.00 2.19 16.42
C ARG A 36 -14.76 0.87 16.60
N GLY A 37 -14.07 -0.16 17.10
CA GLY A 37 -14.66 -1.49 17.32
C GLY A 37 -15.10 -2.24 16.05
N ARG A 38 -14.73 -1.78 14.85
CA ARG A 38 -15.00 -2.45 13.58
C ARG A 38 -13.70 -2.77 12.84
N LEU A 39 -13.66 -3.91 12.15
CA LEU A 39 -12.56 -4.24 11.26
C LEU A 39 -12.67 -3.39 9.99
N LEU A 40 -11.56 -2.82 9.53
CA LEU A 40 -11.53 -2.14 8.25
C LEU A 40 -11.67 -3.14 7.09
N PRO A 41 -12.35 -2.75 6.00
CA PRO A 41 -12.61 -3.65 4.86
C PRO A 41 -11.35 -4.02 4.09
N LEU A 42 -10.28 -3.21 4.23
CA LEU A 42 -8.98 -3.43 3.60
C LEU A 42 -7.96 -3.97 4.61
N CYS A 43 -7.04 -4.80 4.14
CA CYS A 43 -5.88 -5.16 4.94
C CYS A 43 -4.94 -3.97 5.14
N SER A 44 -4.10 -4.06 6.17
CA SER A 44 -3.08 -3.07 6.50
C SER A 44 -2.18 -2.69 5.30
N ARG A 45 -1.82 -3.67 4.44
CA ARG A 45 -1.03 -3.45 3.22
C ARG A 45 -1.77 -2.59 2.19
N CYS A 46 -2.98 -2.98 1.84
CA CYS A 46 -3.81 -2.26 0.89
C CYS A 46 -4.16 -0.86 1.41
N MET A 47 -4.37 -0.72 2.72
CA MET A 47 -4.61 0.59 3.33
C MET A 47 -3.40 1.52 3.17
N GLY A 48 -2.18 1.02 3.36
CA GLY A 48 -0.96 1.79 3.11
C GLY A 48 -0.82 2.21 1.64
N PHE A 49 -1.00 1.26 0.72
CA PHE A 49 -0.87 1.53 -0.72
C PHE A 49 -1.92 2.51 -1.24
N TRP A 50 -3.21 2.19 -1.05
CA TRP A 50 -4.33 3.00 -1.53
C TRP A 50 -4.49 4.31 -0.75
N GLY A 51 -4.02 4.37 0.49
CA GLY A 51 -3.97 5.62 1.25
C GLY A 51 -2.87 6.56 0.76
N ALA A 52 -1.67 6.03 0.47
CA ALA A 52 -0.55 6.83 -0.02
C ALA A 52 -0.75 7.32 -1.46
N LEU A 53 -1.26 6.46 -2.35
CA LEU A 53 -1.30 6.74 -3.77
C LEU A 53 -1.97 8.09 -4.14
N PRO A 54 -3.20 8.43 -3.69
CA PRO A 54 -3.81 9.72 -4.02
C PRO A 54 -3.11 10.91 -3.37
N LEU A 55 -2.63 10.75 -2.13
CA LEU A 55 -1.92 11.82 -1.41
C LEU A 55 -0.62 12.21 -2.14
N PHE A 56 0.16 11.20 -2.54
CA PHE A 56 1.43 11.39 -3.21
C PHE A 56 1.28 11.65 -4.72
N PHE A 57 0.17 11.26 -5.33
CA PHE A 57 -0.22 11.72 -6.66
C PHE A 57 -0.35 13.25 -6.70
N ALA A 58 -1.03 13.83 -5.72
CA ALA A 58 -1.11 15.29 -5.60
C ALA A 58 0.29 15.90 -5.50
N VAL A 59 1.19 15.34 -4.67
CA VAL A 59 2.58 15.79 -4.58
C VAL A 59 3.26 15.75 -5.96
N GLY A 60 3.11 14.66 -6.72
CA GLY A 60 3.66 14.51 -8.06
C GLY A 60 3.21 15.59 -9.05
N LEU A 61 1.95 16.04 -8.97
CA LEU A 61 1.43 17.13 -9.81
C LEU A 61 2.10 18.48 -9.52
N PHE A 62 2.51 18.72 -8.26
CA PHE A 62 3.11 19.99 -7.83
C PHE A 62 4.65 19.99 -7.87
N LEU A 63 5.29 18.86 -8.17
CA LEU A 63 6.75 18.81 -8.32
C LEU A 63 7.21 19.73 -9.47
N PRO A 64 8.34 20.45 -9.33
CA PRO A 64 8.91 21.23 -10.42
C PRO A 64 9.25 20.33 -11.61
N HIS A 65 9.26 20.88 -12.82
CA HIS A 65 9.72 20.12 -13.98
C HIS A 65 11.22 19.84 -13.82
N LEU A 66 11.61 18.57 -13.89
CA LEU A 66 12.99 18.14 -13.73
C LEU A 66 13.54 17.75 -15.10
N PRO A 67 14.40 18.57 -15.73
CA PRO A 67 14.97 18.24 -17.03
C PRO A 67 15.87 17.00 -16.91
N GLY A 68 15.80 16.09 -17.89
CA GLY A 68 16.62 14.87 -17.94
C GLY A 68 16.10 13.68 -17.10
N VAL A 69 14.84 13.73 -16.65
CA VAL A 69 14.17 12.57 -16.05
C VAL A 69 13.68 11.62 -17.16
N GLU A 70 14.44 10.55 -17.36
CA GLU A 70 14.09 9.49 -18.31
C GLU A 70 12.97 8.58 -17.78
N PRO A 71 11.98 8.20 -18.60
CA PRO A 71 10.92 7.26 -18.20
C PRO A 71 11.45 5.95 -17.60
N LEU A 72 12.60 5.47 -18.11
CA LEU A 72 13.24 4.26 -17.61
C LEU A 72 13.75 4.40 -16.16
N LYS A 73 14.24 5.59 -15.77
CA LYS A 73 14.68 5.85 -14.39
C LYS A 73 13.50 5.86 -13.42
N LEU A 74 12.37 6.43 -13.84
CA LEU A 74 11.13 6.41 -13.05
C LEU A 74 10.62 4.97 -12.89
N ALA A 75 10.62 4.18 -13.96
CA ALA A 75 10.27 2.77 -13.90
C ALA A 75 11.18 1.99 -12.94
N ALA A 76 12.49 2.21 -13.01
CA ALA A 76 13.46 1.59 -12.09
C ALA A 76 13.20 1.97 -10.62
N LEU A 77 12.91 3.25 -10.35
CA LEU A 77 12.57 3.73 -9.01
C LEU A 77 11.29 3.09 -8.49
N TYR A 78 10.28 2.93 -9.34
CA TYR A 78 9.04 2.25 -8.96
C TYR A 78 9.27 0.75 -8.68
N ILE A 79 10.03 0.05 -9.53
CA ILE A 79 10.37 -1.35 -9.30
C ILE A 79 11.13 -1.51 -7.96
N LEU A 80 12.07 -0.61 -7.67
CA LEU A 80 12.81 -0.60 -6.42
C LEU A 80 11.89 -0.41 -5.20
N SER A 81 10.87 0.45 -5.31
CA SER A 81 9.91 0.66 -4.21
C SER A 81 8.97 -0.53 -3.99
N LEU A 82 8.76 -1.37 -5.01
CA LEU A 82 7.99 -2.61 -4.90
C LEU A 82 8.77 -3.74 -4.24
N ILE A 83 10.11 -3.70 -4.20
CA ILE A 83 10.93 -4.75 -3.57
C ILE A 83 10.52 -5.01 -2.11
N PRO A 84 10.46 -4.02 -1.19
CA PRO A 84 10.08 -4.30 0.20
C PRO A 84 8.67 -4.88 0.34
N LEU A 85 7.72 -4.44 -0.51
CA LEU A 85 6.37 -4.99 -0.57
C LEU A 85 6.36 -6.45 -1.04
N GLY A 86 7.12 -6.75 -2.09
CA GLY A 86 7.27 -8.09 -2.65
C GLY A 86 7.95 -9.05 -1.68
N VAL A 87 9.05 -8.62 -1.05
CA VAL A 87 9.78 -9.42 -0.06
C VAL A 87 8.92 -9.71 1.16
N ASP A 88 8.20 -8.72 1.70
CA ASP A 88 7.25 -8.93 2.81
C ASP A 88 6.15 -9.93 2.42
N GLY A 89 5.53 -9.75 1.24
CA GLY A 89 4.52 -10.69 0.74
C GLY A 89 5.04 -12.11 0.53
N PHE A 90 6.22 -12.24 -0.07
CA PHE A 90 6.83 -13.51 -0.41
C PHE A 90 7.30 -14.30 0.82
N THR A 91 8.00 -13.63 1.74
CA THR A 91 8.46 -14.28 2.99
C THR A 91 7.31 -14.69 3.89
N GLN A 92 6.21 -13.93 3.90
CA GLN A 92 4.99 -14.29 4.61
C GLN A 92 4.26 -15.45 3.92
N TYR A 93 4.25 -15.50 2.58
CA TYR A 93 3.68 -16.63 1.83
C TYR A 93 4.44 -17.93 2.08
N MET A 94 5.76 -17.88 2.16
CA MET A 94 6.60 -19.04 2.45
C MET A 94 6.57 -19.48 3.93
N GLY A 95 5.86 -18.75 4.79
CA GLY A 95 5.79 -19.05 6.23
C GLY A 95 7.11 -18.81 6.98
N TRP A 96 8.07 -18.12 6.36
CA TRP A 96 9.39 -17.85 6.96
C TRP A 96 9.32 -16.80 8.06
N ARG A 97 8.30 -15.94 8.00
CA ARG A 97 8.11 -14.83 8.93
C ARG A 97 6.63 -14.46 9.01
N GLU A 98 6.15 -14.22 10.23
CA GLU A 98 4.88 -13.51 10.43
C GLU A 98 5.08 -12.00 10.25
N SER A 99 4.35 -11.42 9.30
CA SER A 99 4.37 -9.98 9.08
C SER A 99 3.44 -9.28 10.07
N THR A 100 3.84 -8.15 10.63
CA THR A 100 2.98 -7.35 11.52
C THR A 100 2.18 -6.35 10.70
N ASN A 101 1.01 -5.93 11.20
CA ASN A 101 0.19 -4.92 10.52
C ASN A 101 0.96 -3.61 10.24
N THR A 102 1.90 -3.25 11.12
CA THR A 102 2.80 -2.10 10.91
C THR A 102 3.70 -2.30 9.70
N ILE A 103 4.33 -3.47 9.56
CA ILE A 103 5.22 -3.75 8.42
C ILE A 103 4.43 -3.80 7.12
N ARG A 104 3.30 -4.52 7.11
CA ARG A 104 2.38 -4.59 5.97
C ARG A 104 1.96 -3.19 5.51
N PHE A 105 1.61 -2.32 6.46
CA PHE A 105 1.24 -0.94 6.17
C PHE A 105 2.41 -0.15 5.59
N LEU A 106 3.61 -0.22 6.20
CA LEU A 106 4.78 0.54 5.76
C LEU A 106 5.24 0.12 4.35
N THR A 107 5.29 -1.18 4.06
CA THR A 107 5.68 -1.64 2.72
C THR A 107 4.66 -1.21 1.66
N GLY A 108 3.36 -1.26 1.98
CA GLY A 108 2.29 -0.71 1.14
C GLY A 108 2.42 0.80 0.93
N LEU A 109 2.70 1.54 2.01
CA LEU A 109 2.88 2.99 2.00
C LEU A 109 4.06 3.41 1.11
N ILE A 110 5.19 2.70 1.16
CA ILE A 110 6.37 2.96 0.32
C ILE A 110 6.02 2.77 -1.17
N ALA A 111 5.42 1.63 -1.52
CA ALA A 111 5.02 1.35 -2.89
C ALA A 111 3.99 2.37 -3.42
N GLY A 112 2.97 2.68 -2.61
CA GLY A 112 1.91 3.63 -2.97
C GLY A 112 2.42 5.08 -3.08
N SER A 113 3.32 5.50 -2.20
CA SER A 113 3.88 6.87 -2.22
C SER A 113 4.74 7.12 -3.45
N VAL A 114 5.67 6.21 -3.76
CA VAL A 114 6.52 6.31 -4.95
C VAL A 114 5.67 6.21 -6.22
N GLY A 115 4.73 5.25 -6.27
CA GLY A 115 3.81 5.11 -7.40
C GLY A 115 2.95 6.36 -7.62
N GLY A 116 2.42 6.94 -6.54
CA GLY A 116 1.66 8.19 -6.56
C GLY A 116 2.48 9.35 -7.14
N ILE A 117 3.67 9.62 -6.58
CA ILE A 117 4.55 10.70 -7.06
C ILE A 117 4.83 10.55 -8.55
N ILE A 118 5.23 9.36 -8.99
CA ILE A 118 5.60 9.09 -10.39
C ILE A 118 4.38 9.28 -11.30
N LEU A 119 3.22 8.74 -10.93
CA LEU A 119 2.01 8.87 -11.72
C LEU A 119 1.58 10.33 -11.86
N GLY A 120 1.59 11.09 -10.76
CA GLY A 120 1.27 12.53 -10.78
C GLY A 120 2.25 13.31 -11.65
N TYR A 121 3.55 13.05 -11.50
CA TYR A 121 4.59 13.69 -12.31
C TYR A 121 4.43 13.38 -13.80
N LEU A 122 4.15 12.12 -14.18
CA LEU A 122 3.94 11.75 -15.57
C LEU A 122 2.71 12.41 -16.17
N VAL A 123 1.58 12.41 -15.45
CA VAL A 123 0.34 13.08 -15.89
C VAL A 123 0.59 14.56 -16.11
N LYS A 124 1.26 15.25 -15.18
CA LYS A 124 1.64 16.65 -15.32
C LYS A 124 2.46 16.91 -16.59
N ASN A 125 3.50 16.11 -16.83
CA ASN A 125 4.37 16.28 -18.00
C ASN A 125 3.63 16.01 -19.32
N ILE A 126 2.76 15.00 -19.35
CA ILE A 126 1.93 14.73 -20.53
C ILE A 126 1.02 15.92 -20.80
N ILE A 127 0.35 16.46 -19.77
CA ILE A 127 -0.51 17.64 -19.91
C ILE A 127 0.28 18.84 -20.44
N SER A 128 1.48 19.11 -19.92
CA SER A 128 2.31 20.25 -20.37
C SER A 128 2.90 20.11 -21.77
N VAL A 129 2.88 18.90 -22.35
CA VAL A 129 3.33 18.65 -23.73
C VAL A 129 2.16 18.71 -24.71
N VAL A 130 0.96 18.31 -24.26
CA VAL A 130 -0.25 18.26 -25.09
C VAL A 130 -0.99 19.60 -25.14
N LEU A 131 -0.97 20.38 -24.06
CA LEU A 131 -1.58 21.72 -23.94
C LEU A 131 -0.51 22.80 -23.98
#